data_AF-A0A7S0HEZ9-F1
#
_entry.id   AF-A0A7S0HEZ9-F1
#
_cell.length_a   1.000
_cell.length_b   1.000
_cell.length_c   1.000
_cell.angle_alpha   90.00
_cell.angle_beta   90.00
_cell.angle_gamma   90.00
#
_symmetry.space_group_name_H-M   'P 1'
#
loop_
_entity.id
_entity.type
_entity.pdbx_description
1 polymer ?
#
loop_
_entity_poly.entity_id
_entity_poly.type
_entity_poly.pdbx_seq_one_letter_code
_entity_poly.pdbx_strand_id
1 'polypeptide(L)'
;ATSLVEIGDSAFFATDLEGTLVIPAKVTTISNSAFSNTKLTSLDLSKATSLVVIGDRAFFRTNLAGTLVIPATVTTIGDGAFAYTKLTGTLKVGPAVKTIGASAFEDTKLTGLDLSKATSLVEIGDSAFFATDLEGTLVI
;
A
#
# COMPACT_ATOMS: atom_id res chain seq x y z
N ALA A 1 10.73 7.61 17.10
CA ALA A 1 9.40 6.98 17.17
C ALA A 1 9.48 5.47 17.47
N THR A 2 10.20 5.04 18.52
CA THR A 2 10.38 3.62 18.88
C THR A 2 9.19 3.01 19.64
N SER A 3 8.22 3.85 20.01
CA SER A 3 6.96 3.50 20.68
C SER A 3 5.72 3.84 19.84
N LEU A 4 5.88 4.34 18.61
CA LEU A 4 4.75 4.67 17.74
C LEU A 4 4.08 3.37 17.27
N VAL A 5 2.78 3.26 17.53
CA VAL A 5 1.97 2.08 17.19
C VAL A 5 0.99 2.39 16.06
N GLU A 6 0.53 3.63 15.96
CA GLU A 6 -0.50 4.01 14.99
C GLU A 6 -0.16 5.37 14.36
N ILE A 7 -0.44 5.48 13.06
CA ILE A 7 -0.52 6.77 12.36
C ILE A 7 -2.00 6.99 12.06
N GLY A 8 -2.62 7.87 12.83
CA GLY A 8 -4.08 8.04 12.85
C GLY A 8 -4.69 8.64 11.58
N ASP A 9 -6.02 8.69 11.57
CA ASP A 9 -6.80 9.19 10.44
C ASP A 9 -6.36 10.59 10.03
N SER A 10 -6.10 10.77 8.73
CA SER A 10 -5.70 12.04 8.13
C SER A 10 -4.48 12.73 8.77
N ALA A 11 -3.63 12.02 9.52
CA ALA A 11 -2.54 12.61 10.31
C ALA A 11 -1.60 13.55 9.53
N PHE A 12 -1.37 13.25 8.24
CA PHE A 12 -0.55 14.05 7.32
C PHE A 12 -1.30 14.39 6.03
N PHE A 13 -2.64 14.36 6.05
CA PHE A 13 -3.48 14.63 4.89
C PHE A 13 -3.18 16.01 4.27
N ALA A 14 -3.02 16.04 2.95
CA ALA A 14 -2.80 17.26 2.15
C ALA A 14 -1.64 18.14 2.65
N THR A 15 -0.58 17.51 3.19
CA THR A 15 0.65 18.22 3.58
C THR A 15 1.69 18.22 2.45
N ASP A 16 2.67 19.12 2.54
CA ASP A 16 3.83 19.17 1.65
C ASP A 16 4.90 18.10 1.95
N LEU A 17 4.57 17.08 2.76
CA LEU A 17 5.51 16.01 3.11
C LEU A 17 6.01 15.30 1.84
N GLU A 18 7.33 15.29 1.64
CA GLU A 18 8.01 14.76 0.46
C GLU A 18 9.14 13.80 0.84
N GLY A 19 9.73 13.17 -0.17
CA GLY A 19 10.84 12.23 0.02
C GLY A 19 10.38 10.82 0.44
N THR A 20 11.23 10.15 1.22
CA THR A 20 11.02 8.76 1.63
C THR A 20 10.37 8.68 3.00
N LEU A 21 9.20 8.07 3.07
CA LEU A 21 8.58 7.67 4.33
C LEU A 21 9.10 6.29 4.75
N VAL A 22 9.66 6.20 5.95
CA VAL A 22 10.09 4.93 6.56
C VAL A 22 9.14 4.58 7.70
N ILE A 23 8.45 3.44 7.60
CA ILE A 23 7.53 2.99 8.66
C ILE A 23 8.30 2.22 9.75
N PRO A 24 8.25 2.65 11.02
CA PRO A 24 8.98 1.99 12.10
C PRO A 24 8.33 0.67 12.54
N ALA A 25 9.13 -0.21 13.14
CA ALA A 25 8.77 -1.60 13.41
C ALA A 25 7.55 -1.85 14.28
N LYS A 26 7.18 -0.92 15.16
CA LYS A 26 6.04 -1.07 16.07
C LYS A 26 4.72 -0.54 15.52
N VAL A 27 4.74 0.13 14.36
CA VAL A 27 3.49 0.61 13.76
C VAL A 27 2.68 -0.60 13.30
N THR A 28 1.47 -0.72 13.83
CA THR A 28 0.49 -1.76 13.48
C THR A 28 -0.52 -1.25 12.47
N THR A 29 -0.79 0.06 12.47
CA THR A 29 -1.85 0.66 11.65
C THR A 29 -1.39 1.97 11.03
N ILE A 30 -1.60 2.08 9.71
CA ILE A 30 -1.64 3.35 9.00
C ILE A 30 -3.11 3.58 8.67
N SER A 31 -3.77 4.50 9.38
CA SER A 31 -5.21 4.65 9.33
C SER A 31 -5.67 5.43 8.09
N ASN A 32 -6.97 5.74 8.02
CA ASN A 32 -7.59 6.20 6.79
C ASN A 32 -7.05 7.57 6.36
N SER A 33 -6.71 7.70 5.07
CA SER A 33 -6.19 8.92 4.47
C SER A 33 -4.95 9.52 5.16
N ALA A 34 -4.22 8.74 5.97
CA ALA A 34 -3.13 9.20 6.81
C ALA A 34 -2.07 10.03 6.03
N PHE A 35 -1.75 9.65 4.81
CA PHE A 35 -0.79 10.32 3.92
C PHE A 35 -1.40 10.72 2.57
N SER A 36 -2.73 10.81 2.47
CA SER A 36 -3.39 11.15 1.22
C SER A 36 -3.07 12.58 0.79
N ASN A 37 -2.91 12.79 -0.52
CA ASN A 37 -2.55 14.07 -1.14
C ASN A 37 -1.23 14.68 -0.61
N THR A 38 -0.27 13.83 -0.24
CA THR A 38 1.11 14.26 0.10
C THR A 38 2.03 14.19 -1.12
N LYS A 39 3.22 14.80 -1.01
CA LYS A 39 4.26 14.79 -2.04
C LYS A 39 5.27 13.64 -1.89
N LEU A 40 5.01 12.67 -1.00
CA LEU A 40 5.88 11.51 -0.78
C LEU A 40 6.21 10.82 -2.09
N THR A 41 7.50 10.52 -2.29
CA THR A 41 8.01 9.91 -3.52
C THR A 41 8.42 8.45 -3.31
N SER A 42 8.67 8.04 -2.07
CA SER A 42 9.04 6.66 -1.73
C SER A 42 8.46 6.23 -0.39
N LEU A 43 8.17 4.93 -0.27
CA LEU A 43 7.67 4.27 0.92
C LEU A 43 8.52 3.04 1.22
N ASP A 44 9.19 3.05 2.35
CA ASP A 44 9.98 1.92 2.86
C ASP A 44 9.21 1.19 3.97
N LEU A 45 8.69 0.01 3.62
CA LEU A 45 8.04 -0.92 4.55
C LEU A 45 8.98 -2.03 5.04
N SER A 46 10.27 -2.02 4.69
CA SER A 46 11.21 -3.09 5.06
C SER A 46 11.38 -3.25 6.58
N LYS A 47 11.15 -2.18 7.33
CA LYS A 47 11.20 -2.16 8.80
C LYS A 47 9.83 -2.35 9.45
N ALA A 48 8.74 -2.38 8.69
CA ALA A 48 7.37 -2.41 9.20
C ALA A 48 6.94 -3.83 9.63
N THR A 49 7.67 -4.43 10.56
CA THR A 49 7.51 -5.84 10.96
C THR A 49 6.26 -6.14 11.77
N SER A 50 5.53 -5.12 12.21
CA SER A 50 4.26 -5.29 12.96
C SER A 50 3.07 -4.69 12.22
N LEU A 51 3.24 -4.19 10.99
CA LEU A 51 2.17 -3.51 10.25
C LEU A 51 1.11 -4.52 9.85
N VAL A 52 -0.14 -4.29 10.28
CA VAL A 52 -1.29 -5.17 10.05
C VAL A 52 -2.27 -4.54 9.07
N VAL A 53 -2.46 -3.23 9.14
CA VAL A 53 -3.49 -2.50 8.38
C VAL A 53 -2.89 -1.31 7.65
N ILE A 54 -3.18 -1.22 6.36
CA ILE A 54 -3.05 0.00 5.55
C ILE A 54 -4.48 0.40 5.19
N GLY A 55 -4.97 1.48 5.80
CA GLY A 55 -6.36 1.91 5.73
C GLY A 55 -6.78 2.51 4.40
N ASP A 56 -8.05 2.87 4.32
CA ASP A 56 -8.66 3.41 3.12
C ASP A 56 -7.99 4.71 2.72
N ARG A 57 -7.63 4.82 1.45
CA ARG A 57 -6.96 5.97 0.86
C ARG A 57 -5.67 6.39 1.58
N ALA A 58 -5.03 5.51 2.36
CA ALA A 58 -3.87 5.85 3.20
C ALA A 58 -2.77 6.61 2.44
N PHE A 59 -2.50 6.24 1.18
CA PHE A 59 -1.53 6.88 0.27
C PHE A 59 -2.17 7.38 -1.03
N PHE A 60 -3.48 7.63 -1.02
CA PHE A 60 -4.23 8.10 -2.18
C PHE A 60 -3.67 9.41 -2.73
N ARG A 61 -3.45 9.48 -4.04
CA ARG A 61 -2.92 10.67 -4.75
C ARG A 61 -1.59 11.17 -4.18
N THR A 62 -0.64 10.26 -3.97
CA THR A 62 0.75 10.59 -3.63
C THR A 62 1.67 10.41 -4.84
N ASN A 63 2.91 10.91 -4.76
CA ASN A 63 3.92 10.72 -5.81
C ASN A 63 4.74 9.43 -5.65
N LEU A 64 4.27 8.48 -4.82
CA LEU A 64 4.98 7.23 -4.56
C LEU A 64 5.31 6.52 -5.87
N ALA A 65 6.57 6.20 -6.06
CA ALA A 65 7.09 5.56 -7.26
C ALA A 65 8.03 4.40 -6.92
N GLY A 66 8.33 3.59 -7.93
CA GLY A 66 9.15 2.40 -7.76
C GLY A 66 8.34 1.19 -7.30
N THR A 67 9.04 0.15 -6.89
CA THR A 67 8.43 -1.13 -6.51
C THR A 67 7.91 -1.09 -5.08
N LEU A 68 6.83 -1.84 -4.84
CA LEU A 68 6.23 -1.99 -3.52
C LEU A 68 6.24 -3.46 -3.10
N VAL A 69 6.69 -3.71 -1.87
CA VAL A 69 6.63 -5.01 -1.21
C VAL A 69 5.75 -4.88 0.02
N ILE A 70 4.62 -5.57 0.02
CA ILE A 70 3.72 -5.62 1.18
C ILE A 70 4.32 -6.57 2.23
N PRO A 71 4.57 -6.13 3.48
CA PRO A 71 5.14 -6.97 4.52
C PRO A 71 4.32 -8.21 4.84
N ALA A 72 4.98 -9.23 5.40
CA ALA A 72 4.35 -10.51 5.71
C ALA A 72 3.27 -10.45 6.80
N THR A 73 3.19 -9.35 7.56
CA THR A 73 2.22 -9.15 8.64
C THR A 73 0.97 -8.39 8.20
N VAL A 74 0.99 -7.75 7.03
CA VAL A 74 -0.17 -6.98 6.56
C VAL A 74 -1.30 -7.94 6.22
N THR A 75 -2.48 -7.67 6.77
CA THR A 75 -3.69 -8.46 6.54
C THR A 75 -4.70 -7.73 5.67
N THR A 76 -4.69 -6.40 5.72
CA THR A 76 -5.69 -5.55 5.05
C THR A 76 -5.00 -4.42 4.30
N ILE A 77 -5.34 -4.28 3.02
CA ILE A 77 -5.06 -3.11 2.20
C ILE A 77 -6.43 -2.51 1.85
N GLY A 78 -6.73 -1.33 2.37
CA GLY A 78 -8.04 -0.69 2.27
C GLY A 78 -8.36 -0.11 0.89
N ASP A 79 -9.56 0.42 0.78
CA ASP A 79 -10.11 0.94 -0.47
C ASP A 79 -9.31 2.16 -0.95
N GLY A 80 -8.87 2.12 -2.21
CA GLY A 80 -8.06 3.17 -2.81
C GLY A 80 -6.73 3.46 -2.10
N ALA A 81 -6.21 2.54 -1.26
CA ALA A 81 -5.06 2.78 -0.39
C ALA A 81 -3.84 3.35 -1.14
N PHE A 82 -3.58 2.90 -2.37
CA PHE A 82 -2.48 3.33 -3.24
C PHE A 82 -2.97 3.84 -4.60
N ALA A 83 -4.24 4.22 -4.70
CA ALA A 83 -4.80 4.70 -5.97
C ALA A 83 -4.19 6.05 -6.36
N TYR A 84 -4.05 6.25 -7.68
CA TYR A 84 -3.47 7.45 -8.30
C TYR A 84 -2.04 7.72 -7.79
N THR A 85 -1.24 6.67 -7.67
CA THR A 85 0.21 6.75 -7.38
C THR A 85 1.03 6.39 -8.62
N LYS A 86 2.34 6.59 -8.55
CA LYS A 86 3.28 6.28 -9.65
C LYS A 86 4.04 4.98 -9.40
N LEU A 87 3.48 4.08 -8.59
CA LEU A 87 4.09 2.78 -8.30
C LEU A 87 4.29 2.00 -9.60
N THR A 88 5.46 1.39 -9.75
CA THR A 88 5.88 0.68 -10.96
C THR A 88 6.39 -0.72 -10.66
N GLY A 89 6.58 -1.51 -11.72
CA GLY A 89 7.17 -2.84 -11.61
C GLY A 89 6.21 -3.85 -10.98
N THR A 90 6.78 -4.87 -10.34
CA THR A 90 6.00 -5.96 -9.74
C THR A 90 5.62 -5.66 -8.30
N LEU A 91 4.32 -5.57 -8.02
CA LEU A 91 3.79 -5.58 -6.66
C LEU A 91 3.94 -6.98 -6.07
N LYS A 92 4.61 -7.09 -4.92
CA LYS A 92 4.74 -8.35 -4.17
C LYS A 92 3.83 -8.34 -2.96
N VAL A 93 2.90 -9.29 -2.89
CA VAL A 93 1.90 -9.37 -1.82
C VAL A 93 2.33 -10.37 -0.74
N GLY A 94 2.27 -9.94 0.52
CA GLY A 94 2.69 -10.76 1.67
C GLY A 94 1.70 -11.89 2.01
N PRO A 95 2.16 -12.96 2.69
CA PRO A 95 1.34 -14.15 2.97
C PRO A 95 0.12 -13.97 3.85
N ALA A 96 0.11 -12.95 4.71
CA ALA A 96 -1.02 -12.70 5.61
C ALA A 96 -2.11 -11.83 4.99
N VAL A 97 -1.91 -11.28 3.79
CA VAL A 97 -2.91 -10.40 3.16
C VAL A 97 -4.17 -11.22 2.88
N LYS A 98 -5.30 -10.76 3.42
CA LYS A 98 -6.62 -11.36 3.26
C LYS A 98 -7.45 -10.60 2.23
N THR A 99 -7.36 -9.28 2.27
CA THR A 99 -8.19 -8.39 1.45
C THR A 99 -7.33 -7.31 0.79
N ILE A 100 -7.55 -7.15 -0.51
CA ILE A 100 -7.13 -5.99 -1.30
C ILE A 100 -8.41 -5.23 -1.65
N GLY A 101 -8.60 -4.03 -1.11
CA GLY A 101 -9.83 -3.25 -1.24
C GLY A 101 -10.15 -2.78 -2.64
N ALA A 102 -11.36 -2.25 -2.81
CA ALA A 102 -11.82 -1.67 -4.06
C ALA A 102 -10.89 -0.53 -4.50
N SER A 103 -10.56 -0.48 -5.78
CA SER A 103 -9.63 0.51 -6.35
C SER A 103 -8.26 0.62 -5.65
N ALA A 104 -7.82 -0.36 -4.83
CA ALA A 104 -6.63 -0.21 -3.98
C ALA A 104 -5.36 0.25 -4.71
N PHE A 105 -5.17 -0.17 -5.97
CA PHE A 105 -4.06 0.18 -6.85
C PHE A 105 -4.55 0.77 -8.18
N GLU A 106 -5.73 1.41 -8.18
CA GLU A 106 -6.29 2.09 -9.36
C GLU A 106 -5.33 3.18 -9.88
N ASP A 107 -5.17 3.27 -11.20
CA ASP A 107 -4.34 4.27 -11.88
C ASP A 107 -2.91 4.33 -11.31
N THR A 108 -2.30 3.15 -11.21
CA THR A 108 -0.86 2.98 -10.95
C THR A 108 -0.14 2.54 -12.23
N LYS A 109 1.19 2.43 -12.20
CA LYS A 109 2.03 1.98 -13.33
C LYS A 109 2.64 0.60 -13.06
N LEU A 110 1.95 -0.19 -12.23
CA LEU A 110 2.33 -1.57 -11.93
C LEU A 110 2.28 -2.39 -13.22
N THR A 111 3.39 -3.06 -13.54
CA THR A 111 3.50 -3.93 -14.72
C THR A 111 3.39 -5.40 -14.37
N GLY A 112 3.51 -5.75 -13.08
CA GLY A 112 3.35 -7.12 -12.61
C GLY A 112 2.70 -7.21 -11.23
N LEU A 113 2.12 -8.37 -10.98
CA LEU A 113 1.48 -8.73 -9.72
C LEU A 113 1.93 -10.14 -9.31
N ASP A 114 2.63 -10.24 -8.18
CA ASP A 114 3.09 -11.51 -7.61
C ASP A 114 2.25 -11.85 -6.38
N LEU A 115 1.30 -12.78 -6.57
CA LEU A 115 0.45 -13.35 -5.52
C LEU A 115 0.95 -14.72 -5.03
N SER A 116 2.10 -15.21 -5.52
CA SER A 116 2.59 -16.56 -5.21
C SER A 116 2.79 -16.82 -3.70
N LYS A 117 2.96 -15.75 -2.92
CA LYS A 117 3.08 -15.81 -1.46
C LYS A 117 1.78 -15.50 -0.74
N ALA A 118 0.76 -14.93 -1.38
CA ALA A 118 -0.47 -14.42 -0.76
C ALA A 118 -1.44 -15.55 -0.37
N THR A 119 -0.98 -16.53 0.41
CA THR A 119 -1.71 -17.76 0.72
C THR A 119 -2.96 -17.57 1.57
N SER A 120 -3.16 -16.38 2.17
CA SER A 120 -4.34 -16.04 2.95
C SER A 120 -5.34 -15.17 2.19
N LEU A 121 -5.07 -14.84 0.92
CA LEU A 121 -5.88 -13.91 0.14
C LEU A 121 -7.24 -14.53 -0.17
N VAL A 122 -8.30 -13.85 0.25
CA VAL A 122 -9.68 -14.29 0.05
C VAL A 122 -10.48 -13.33 -0.81
N GLU A 123 -10.05 -12.07 -0.94
CA GLU A 123 -10.79 -11.03 -1.64
C GLU A 123 -9.87 -10.02 -2.34
N ILE A 124 -10.22 -9.74 -3.59
CA ILE A 124 -9.73 -8.60 -4.37
C ILE A 124 -10.97 -7.80 -4.79
N GLY A 125 -11.06 -6.57 -4.31
CA GLY A 125 -12.22 -5.70 -4.50
C GLY A 125 -12.37 -5.18 -5.92
N ASP A 126 -13.55 -4.62 -6.19
CA ASP A 126 -13.89 -4.05 -7.49
C ASP A 126 -12.84 -3.05 -7.96
N SER A 127 -12.41 -3.17 -9.22
CA SER A 127 -11.46 -2.25 -9.84
C SER A 127 -10.12 -2.10 -9.10
N ALA A 128 -9.73 -3.02 -8.21
CA ALA A 128 -8.51 -2.93 -7.41
C ALA A 128 -7.24 -2.64 -8.23
N PHE A 129 -7.18 -3.09 -9.49
CA PHE A 129 -6.08 -2.84 -10.41
C PHE A 129 -6.56 -2.18 -11.73
N PHE A 130 -7.67 -1.43 -11.69
CA PHE A 130 -8.16 -0.68 -12.85
C PHE A 130 -7.13 0.38 -13.30
N ALA A 131 -7.01 0.58 -14.61
CA ALA A 131 -6.06 1.54 -15.20
C ALA A 131 -4.59 1.34 -14.76
N THR A 132 -4.20 0.09 -14.52
CA THR A 132 -2.78 -0.30 -14.35
C THR A 132 -2.15 -0.74 -15.66
N ASP A 133 -0.82 -0.83 -15.69
CA ASP A 133 -0.06 -1.34 -16.84
C ASP A 133 0.21 -2.87 -16.72
N LEU A 134 -0.63 -3.58 -15.95
CA LEU A 134 -0.44 -5.01 -15.71
C LEU A 134 -0.47 -5.78 -17.03
N GLU A 135 0.63 -6.47 -17.32
CA GLU A 135 0.80 -7.27 -18.52
C GLU A 135 1.29 -8.69 -18.16
N GLY A 136 1.18 -9.61 -19.11
CA GLY A 136 1.64 -10.99 -18.94
C GLY A 136 0.67 -11.90 -18.18
N THR A 137 1.23 -12.90 -17.50
CA THR A 137 0.46 -13.96 -16.84
C THR A 137 0.29 -13.65 -15.36
N LEU A 138 -0.95 -13.65 -14.90
CA LEU A 138 -1.29 -13.62 -13.48
C LEU A 138 -0.98 -14.99 -12.84
N VAL A 139 -0.10 -15.03 -11.85
CA VAL A 139 0.17 -16.22 -11.04
C VAL A 139 -0.61 -16.10 -9.73
N ILE A 140 -1.68 -16.88 -9.60
CA ILE A 140 -2.49 -17.04 -8.38
C ILE A 140 -2.25 -18.40 -7.73
#